data_AF-E1Z9F6-F1
#
_entry.id   AF-E1Z9F6-F1
#
_cell.length_a   1.000
_cell.length_b   1.000
_cell.length_c   1.000
_cell.angle_alpha   90.00
_cell.angle_beta   90.00
_cell.angle_gamma   90.00
#
_symmetry.space_group_name_H-M   'P 1'
#
loop_
_entity.id
_entity.type
_entity.pdbx_description
1 polymer ?
#
loop_
_entity_poly.entity_id
_entity_poly.type
_entity_poly.pdbx_seq_one_letter_code
_entity_poly.pdbx_strand_id
1 'polypeptide(L)'
;MSSWNYIKTLIQGKMEDPAERDAKWEAHLRGMQAAAASAKANMAHPTKAWGFWRDEKHNGKYEMNADPAISKLPGRRSGASRLSGE
;
A
#
# COMPACT_ATOMS: atom_id res chain seq x y z
N MET A 1 0.93 -4.68 -64.13
CA MET A 1 0.92 -4.29 -62.71
C MET A 1 2.08 -3.31 -62.49
N SER A 2 1.84 -2.05 -62.12
CA SER A 2 2.93 -1.09 -61.86
C SER A 2 3.83 -1.57 -60.72
N SER A 3 5.15 -1.40 -60.81
CA SER A 3 6.11 -1.90 -59.79
C SER A 3 5.82 -1.36 -58.38
N TRP A 4 5.28 -0.15 -58.30
CA TRP A 4 4.82 0.46 -57.05
C TRP A 4 3.74 -0.34 -56.34
N ASN A 5 2.76 -0.86 -57.10
CA ASN A 5 1.69 -1.66 -56.52
C ASN A 5 2.22 -2.98 -55.96
N TYR A 6 3.21 -3.59 -56.62
CA TYR A 6 3.84 -4.83 -56.15
C TYR A 6 4.58 -4.64 -54.83
N ILE A 7 5.36 -3.57 -54.71
CA ILE A 7 6.08 -3.25 -53.46
C ILE A 7 5.08 -2.99 -52.33
N LYS A 8 3.98 -2.28 -52.61
CA LYS A 8 2.94 -1.98 -51.62
C LYS A 8 2.27 -3.23 -51.06
N THR A 9 1.88 -4.19 -51.91
CA THR A 9 1.29 -5.46 -51.44
C THR A 9 2.30 -6.32 -50.68
N LEU A 10 3.57 -6.30 -51.08
CA LEU A 10 4.62 -7.07 -50.41
C LEU A 10 4.91 -6.51 -49.00
N ILE A 11 4.89 -5.19 -48.85
CA ILE A 11 4.98 -4.53 -47.54
C ILE A 11 3.72 -4.82 -46.71
N GLN A 12 2.53 -4.64 -47.28
CA GLN A 12 1.26 -4.88 -46.57
C GLN A 12 1.11 -6.33 -46.09
N GLY A 13 1.54 -7.32 -46.87
CA GLY A 13 1.50 -8.73 -46.46
C GLY A 13 2.52 -9.10 -45.36
N LYS A 14 3.50 -8.24 -45.10
CA LYS A 14 4.47 -8.40 -44.00
C LYS A 14 4.15 -7.55 -42.77
N MET A 15 3.19 -6.62 -42.86
CA MET A 15 2.75 -5.81 -41.73
C MET A 15 1.62 -6.54 -40.99
N GLU A 16 1.59 -6.38 -39.68
CA GLU A 16 0.45 -6.79 -38.86
C GLU A 16 -0.80 -5.99 -39.28
N ASP A 17 -1.99 -6.59 -39.18
CA ASP A 17 -3.25 -5.91 -39.51
C ASP A 17 -3.34 -4.61 -38.68
N PRO A 18 -3.54 -3.44 -39.31
CA PRO A 18 -3.64 -2.17 -38.60
C PRO A 18 -4.64 -2.20 -37.44
N ALA A 19 -5.75 -2.91 -37.60
CA ALA A 19 -6.77 -3.06 -36.57
C ALA A 19 -6.27 -3.84 -35.35
N GLU A 20 -5.54 -4.94 -35.57
CA GLU A 20 -4.95 -5.73 -34.49
C GLU A 20 -3.87 -4.94 -33.73
N ARG A 21 -3.04 -4.19 -34.46
CA ARG A 21 -2.02 -3.32 -33.86
C ARG A 21 -2.63 -2.24 -32.98
N ASP A 22 -3.67 -1.56 -33.48
CA ASP A 22 -4.34 -0.51 -32.73
C ASP A 22 -5.07 -1.09 -31.50
N ALA A 23 -5.71 -2.26 -31.63
CA ALA A 23 -6.31 -2.96 -30.49
C ALA A 23 -5.28 -3.36 -29.43
N LYS A 24 -4.10 -3.85 -29.83
CA LYS A 24 -2.97 -4.16 -28.91
C LYS A 24 -2.48 -2.91 -28.19
N TRP A 25 -2.38 -1.79 -28.90
CA TRP A 25 -1.96 -0.52 -28.32
C TRP A 25 -2.98 0.03 -27.32
N GLU A 26 -4.27 -0.01 -27.66
CA GLU A 26 -5.34 0.39 -26.75
C GLU A 26 -5.38 -0.49 -25.49
N ALA A 27 -5.23 -1.80 -25.63
CA ALA A 27 -5.15 -2.73 -24.50
C ALA A 27 -3.98 -2.39 -23.57
N HIS A 28 -2.82 -2.07 -24.14
CA HIS A 28 -1.65 -1.63 -23.39
C HIS A 28 -1.90 -0.33 -22.62
N LEU A 29 -2.48 0.69 -23.28
CA LEU A 29 -2.82 1.96 -22.64
C LEU A 29 -3.80 1.77 -21.47
N ARG A 30 -4.83 0.95 -21.65
CA ARG A 30 -5.78 0.63 -20.57
C ARG A 30 -5.11 -0.09 -19.40
N GLY A 31 -4.17 -1.00 -19.69
CA GLY A 31 -3.37 -1.67 -18.67
C GLY A 31 -2.54 -0.68 -17.83
N MET A 32 -1.86 0.25 -18.49
CA MET A 32 -1.10 1.31 -17.81
C MET A 32 -2.00 2.21 -16.95
N GLN A 33 -3.17 2.58 -17.46
CA GLN A 33 -4.12 3.40 -16.73
C GLN A 33 -4.64 2.69 -15.47
N ALA A 34 -4.93 1.38 -15.57
CA ALA A 34 -5.36 0.57 -14.43
C ALA A 34 -4.25 0.46 -13.36
N ALA A 35 -3.00 0.27 -13.78
CA ALA A 35 -1.85 0.24 -12.87
C ALA A 35 -1.61 1.58 -12.17
N ALA A 36 -1.77 2.69 -12.88
CA ALA A 36 -1.66 4.02 -12.28
C ALA A 36 -2.80 4.29 -11.28
N ALA A 37 -4.03 3.84 -11.58
CA ALA A 37 -5.16 3.98 -10.68
C ALA A 37 -4.98 3.18 -9.38
N SER A 38 -4.47 1.95 -9.45
CA SER A 38 -4.20 1.14 -8.26
C SER A 38 -3.06 1.73 -7.41
N ALA A 39 -2.00 2.23 -8.04
CA ALA A 39 -0.93 2.95 -7.35
C ALA A 39 -1.45 4.21 -6.64
N LYS A 40 -2.31 4.99 -7.31
CA LYS A 40 -2.94 6.19 -6.73
C LYS A 40 -3.82 5.83 -5.52
N ALA A 41 -4.62 4.77 -5.61
CA ALA A 41 -5.43 4.30 -4.49
C ALA A 41 -4.54 3.88 -3.30
N ASN A 42 -3.43 3.19 -3.56
CA ASN A 42 -2.48 2.80 -2.52
C ASN A 42 -1.76 4.01 -1.88
N MET A 43 -1.44 5.03 -2.68
CA MET A 43 -0.88 6.29 -2.18
C MET A 43 -1.88 7.11 -1.37
N ALA A 44 -3.19 6.98 -1.63
CA ALA A 44 -4.22 7.63 -0.85
C ALA A 44 -4.37 7.02 0.55
N HIS A 45 -3.85 5.81 0.78
CA HIS A 45 -3.73 5.30 2.14
C HIS A 45 -2.78 6.20 2.94
N PRO A 46 -3.14 6.58 4.17
CA PRO A 46 -2.30 7.42 4.99
C PRO A 46 -0.97 6.71 5.26
N THR A 47 0.10 7.16 4.59
CA THR A 47 1.46 6.56 4.67
C THR A 47 2.05 6.67 6.08
N LYS A 48 1.50 7.58 6.87
CA LYS A 48 1.54 7.68 8.33
C LYS A 48 0.45 8.69 8.68
N ALA A 49 -0.67 8.26 9.24
CA ALA A 49 -1.35 9.18 10.14
C ALA A 49 -0.31 9.47 11.23
N TRP A 50 0.11 10.73 11.37
CA TRP A 50 0.96 11.23 12.46
C TRP A 50 0.29 11.09 13.86
N GLY A 51 -0.58 10.09 14.00
CA GLY A 51 -1.37 9.70 15.15
C GLY A 51 -1.13 8.26 15.61
N PHE A 52 -0.62 7.29 14.82
CA PHE A 52 -0.48 5.92 15.36
C PHE A 52 0.42 5.81 16.62
N TRP A 53 1.50 6.59 16.68
CA TRP A 53 2.36 6.70 17.86
C TRP A 53 1.84 7.71 18.91
N ARG A 54 0.87 8.56 18.57
CA ARG A 54 0.30 9.59 19.47
C ARG A 54 -1.10 9.26 20.01
N ASP A 55 -1.86 8.40 19.34
CA ASP A 55 -3.23 8.02 19.67
C ASP A 55 -3.20 6.92 20.73
N GLU A 56 -2.94 7.38 21.96
CA GLU A 56 -3.58 6.99 23.22
C GLU A 56 -3.48 5.53 23.71
N LYS A 57 -3.62 4.50 22.88
CA LYS A 57 -3.68 3.11 23.36
C LYS A 57 -2.32 2.53 23.76
N HIS A 58 -1.23 3.02 23.16
CA HIS A 58 0.14 2.62 23.48
C HIS A 58 0.82 3.56 24.49
N ASN A 59 0.44 4.84 24.52
CA ASN A 59 0.93 5.81 25.51
C ASN A 59 0.26 5.65 26.88
N GLY A 60 -0.95 5.09 26.96
CA GLY A 60 -1.57 4.75 28.25
C GLY A 60 -0.70 3.83 29.12
N LYS A 61 0.18 3.00 28.54
CA LYS A 61 1.14 2.20 29.32
C LYS A 61 2.33 3.02 29.83
N TYR A 62 2.85 3.96 29.05
CA TYR A 62 4.03 4.76 29.39
C TYR A 62 3.69 5.94 30.31
N GLU A 63 2.54 6.59 30.13
CA GLU A 63 2.11 7.75 30.94
C GLU A 63 1.38 7.34 32.23
N MET A 64 0.62 6.24 32.24
CA MET A 64 -0.14 5.77 33.43
C MET A 64 0.49 4.58 34.17
N ASN A 65 1.71 4.14 33.81
CA ASN A 65 2.37 2.97 34.42
C ASN A 65 1.50 1.68 34.42
N ALA A 66 0.62 1.52 33.43
CA ALA A 66 -0.38 0.44 33.38
C ALA A 66 0.10 -0.80 32.59
N ASP A 67 1.42 -0.99 32.43
CA ASP A 67 1.90 -2.25 31.88
C ASP A 67 1.65 -3.39 32.89
N PRO A 68 0.84 -4.42 32.58
CA PRO A 68 0.55 -5.53 33.49
C PRO A 68 1.80 -6.30 33.92
N ALA A 69 2.90 -6.23 33.17
CA ALA A 69 4.19 -6.77 33.57
C ALA A 69 4.87 -5.88 34.63
N ILE A 70 4.86 -4.56 34.43
CA ILE A 70 5.50 -3.59 35.33
C ILE A 70 4.72 -3.45 36.65
N SER A 71 3.39 -3.49 36.62
CA SER A 71 2.53 -3.43 37.82
C SER A 71 2.62 -4.64 38.75
N LYS A 72 3.21 -5.74 38.28
CA LYS A 72 3.44 -6.97 39.06
C LYS A 72 4.87 -7.07 39.63
N LEU A 73 5.75 -6.12 39.31
CA LEU A 73 7.10 -6.09 39.86
C LEU A 73 7.06 -5.87 41.40
N PRO A 74 7.89 -6.59 42.17
CA PRO A 74 7.97 -6.41 43.61
C PRO A 74 8.37 -4.95 43.95
N GLY A 75 7.65 -4.35 44.90
CA GLY A 75 7.87 -2.96 45.36
C GLY A 75 6.90 -1.90 44.80
N ARG A 76 6.20 -2.15 43.68
CA ARG A 76 5.22 -1.18 43.12
C ARG A 76 3.80 -1.30 43.68
N ARG A 77 3.47 -2.42 44.31
CA ARG A 77 2.17 -2.67 44.98
C ARG A 77 2.27 -2.50 46.51
N SER A 78 3.24 -1.73 46.99
CA SER A 78 3.49 -1.49 48.41
C SER A 78 2.59 -0.36 48.92
N GLY A 79 1.37 -0.71 49.33
CA GLY A 79 0.46 0.22 49.99
C GLY A 79 -0.36 -0.34 51.15
N ALA A 80 -0.38 -1.65 51.40
CA ALA A 80 -1.38 -2.20 52.34
C ALA A 80 -0.95 -3.45 53.13
N SER A 81 0.34 -3.63 53.44
CA SER A 81 0.76 -4.79 54.26
C SER A 81 1.77 -4.47 55.37
N ARG A 82 1.86 -3.20 55.80
CA ARG A 82 2.75 -2.78 56.91
C ARG A 82 2.03 -2.07 58.05
N LEU A 83 0.70 -2.19 58.15
CA LEU A 83 -0.10 -1.60 59.24
C LEU A 83 -1.14 -2.57 59.83
N SER A 84 -0.98 -3.88 59.64
CA SER A 84 -1.84 -4.88 60.26
C SER A 84 -0.99 -6.03 60.82
N GLY A 85 -0.43 -5.82 62.01
CA GLY A 85 0.38 -6.79 62.72
C GLY A 85 1.30 -6.07 63.68
N GLU A 86 0.91 -6.15 64.96
CA GLU A 86 1.49 -5.53 66.17
C GLU A 86 1.02 -4.10 66.50
#